data_AF-A0A1S9ATD7-F1
#
_entry.id   AF-A0A1S9ATD7-F1
#
_cell.length_a   1.000
_cell.length_b   1.000
_cell.length_c   1.000
_cell.angle_alpha   90.00
_cell.angle_beta   90.00
_cell.angle_gamma   90.00
#
_symmetry.space_group_name_H-M   'P 1'
#
loop_
_entity.id
_entity.type
_entity.pdbx_description
1 polymer ?
#
loop_
_entity_poly.entity_id
_entity_poly.type
_entity_poly.pdbx_seq_one_letter_code
_entity_poly.pdbx_strand_id
1 'polypeptide(L)'
;MLPVDLDTVEANQLARMLLPQATHPRLLIDCARLKSLRTLGVSHVVSQLLVLHQGGAEIWLANVTPLLGRCLGLLRLGQLFHLA
;
A
#
# COMPACT_ATOMS: atom_id res chain seq x y z
N MET A 1 7.36 11.43 5.32
CA MET A 1 6.58 10.44 4.55
C MET A 1 7.07 10.49 3.12
N LEU A 2 7.32 9.32 2.53
CA LEU A 2 7.77 9.18 1.15
C LEU A 2 6.55 8.87 0.27
N PRO A 3 6.19 9.72 -0.71
CA PRO A 3 5.15 9.37 -1.68
C PRO A 3 5.61 8.19 -2.54
N VAL A 4 4.73 7.21 -2.72
CA VAL A 4 4.98 6.01 -3.52
C VAL A 4 3.82 5.80 -4.50
N ASP A 5 4.17 5.65 -5.78
CA ASP A 5 3.22 5.25 -6.81
C ASP A 5 3.30 3.74 -7.02
N LEU A 6 2.28 3.02 -6.55
CA LEU A 6 2.17 1.56 -6.67
C LEU A 6 2.08 1.05 -8.11
N ASP A 7 1.75 1.90 -9.09
CA ASP A 7 1.69 1.48 -10.49
C ASP A 7 3.06 1.42 -11.16
N THR A 8 4.06 2.08 -10.56
CA THR A 8 5.40 2.24 -11.16
C THR A 8 6.50 1.55 -10.34
N VAL A 9 6.24 1.30 -9.06
CA VAL A 9 7.22 0.66 -8.18
C VAL A 9 7.02 -0.85 -8.16
N GLU A 10 8.14 -1.58 -8.18
CA GLU A 10 8.15 -3.00 -7.86
C GLU A 10 8.12 -3.17 -6.33
N ALA A 11 6.93 -3.40 -5.75
CA ALA A 11 6.79 -3.44 -4.28
C ALA A 11 7.71 -4.46 -3.61
N ASN A 12 8.00 -5.59 -4.25
CA ASN A 12 8.93 -6.60 -3.73
C ASN A 12 10.36 -6.08 -3.64
N GLN A 13 10.81 -5.31 -4.62
CA GLN A 13 12.15 -4.72 -4.61
C GLN A 13 12.22 -3.62 -3.55
N LEU A 14 11.19 -2.75 -3.49
CA LEU A 14 11.11 -1.72 -2.48
C LEU A 14 11.12 -2.33 -1.08
N ALA A 15 10.27 -3.32 -0.79
CA ALA A 15 10.21 -3.99 0.51
C ALA A 15 11.57 -4.53 0.97
N ARG A 16 12.35 -5.15 0.07
CA ARG A 16 13.72 -5.63 0.39
C ARG A 16 14.67 -4.50 0.76
N MET A 17 14.51 -3.31 0.18
CA MET A 17 15.31 -2.13 0.51
C MET A 17 14.92 -1.51 1.87
N LEU A 18 13.70 -1.79 2.36
CA LEU A 18 13.21 -1.28 3.65
C LEU A 18 13.61 -2.19 4.82
N LEU A 19 13.74 -3.51 4.60
CA LEU A 19 14.15 -4.48 5.62
C LEU A 19 15.42 -4.14 6.44
N PRO A 20 16.51 -3.59 5.86
CA PRO A 20 17.73 -3.28 6.63
C PRO A 20 17.62 -1.99 7.45
N GLN A 21 16.50 -1.26 7.41
CA GLN A 21 16.37 0.03 8.10
C GLN A 21 15.93 -0.15 9.55
N ALA A 22 16.65 0.50 10.49
CA ALA A 22 16.29 0.51 11.91
C ALA A 22 15.01 1.31 12.20
N THR A 23 14.55 2.12 11.25
CA THR A 23 13.34 2.94 11.35
C THR A 23 12.32 2.49 10.33
N HIS A 24 11.07 2.27 10.76
CA HIS A 24 9.94 1.96 9.89
C HIS A 24 9.64 3.14 8.96
N PRO A 25 9.92 3.03 7.65
CA PRO A 25 9.72 4.12 6.72
C PRO A 25 8.22 4.36 6.53
N ARG A 26 7.81 5.64 6.62
CA ARG A 26 6.43 6.04 6.39
C ARG A 26 6.19 6.29 4.90
N LEU A 27 5.38 5.46 4.27
CA LEU A 27 5.01 5.57 2.86
C LEU A 27 3.62 6.20 2.73
N LEU A 28 3.46 7.11 1.78
CA LEU A 28 2.17 7.71 1.43
C LEU A 28 1.76 7.24 0.04
N ILE A 29 0.58 6.63 -0.08
CA ILE A 29 0.05 6.10 -1.33
C ILE A 29 -1.27 6.80 -1.63
N ASP A 30 -1.32 7.51 -2.77
CA ASP A 30 -2.55 8.11 -3.27
C ASP A 30 -3.38 7.08 -4.05
N CYS A 31 -4.47 6.63 -3.46
CA CYS A 31 -5.34 5.62 -4.04
C CYS A 31 -6.30 6.15 -5.13
N ALA A 32 -6.40 7.47 -5.34
CA ALA A 32 -7.33 8.03 -6.33
C ALA A 32 -6.93 7.70 -7.77
N ARG A 33 -5.62 7.58 -8.03
CA ARG A 33 -5.07 7.53 -9.40
C ARG A 33 -4.52 6.17 -9.80
N LEU A 34 -4.52 5.19 -8.90
CA LEU A 34 -3.99 3.84 -9.15
C LEU A 34 -4.69 3.19 -10.36
N LYS A 35 -3.95 3.05 -11.46
CA LYS A 35 -4.33 2.34 -12.67
C LYS A 35 -4.45 0.85 -12.38
N SER A 36 -3.58 0.29 -11.54
CA SER A 36 -3.60 -1.11 -11.10
C SER A 36 -4.93 -1.50 -10.46
N LEU A 37 -5.62 -0.61 -9.73
CA LEU A 37 -6.97 -0.87 -9.22
C LEU A 37 -7.97 -1.16 -10.35
N ARG A 38 -7.83 -0.49 -11.50
CA ARG A 38 -8.71 -0.65 -12.67
C ARG A 38 -8.28 -1.81 -13.58
N THR A 39 -6.98 -2.04 -13.74
CA THR A 39 -6.45 -3.01 -14.73
C THR A 39 -6.16 -4.38 -14.14
N LEU A 40 -5.74 -4.45 -12.88
CA LEU A 40 -5.34 -5.68 -12.19
C LEU A 40 -6.25 -6.03 -11.00
N GLY A 41 -7.08 -5.07 -10.58
CA GLY A 41 -8.08 -5.24 -9.54
C GLY A 41 -7.55 -5.01 -8.13
N VAL A 42 -8.46 -5.06 -7.17
CA VAL A 42 -8.20 -4.71 -5.77
C VAL A 42 -7.23 -5.69 -5.10
N SER A 43 -7.34 -6.99 -5.40
CA SER A 43 -6.47 -8.01 -4.79
C SER A 43 -5.00 -7.78 -5.13
N HIS A 44 -4.69 -7.33 -6.35
CA HIS A 44 -3.32 -7.01 -6.73
C HIS A 44 -2.77 -5.87 -5.87
N VAL A 45 -3.53 -4.78 -5.73
CA VAL A 45 -3.13 -3.61 -4.94
C VAL A 45 -2.97 -3.97 -3.46
N VAL A 46 -3.91 -4.72 -2.90
CA VAL A 46 -3.81 -5.21 -1.52
C VAL A 46 -2.56 -6.07 -1.32
N SER A 47 -2.22 -6.96 -2.26
CA SER A 47 -0.99 -7.74 -2.19
C SER A 47 0.27 -6.86 -2.20
N GLN A 48 0.33 -5.82 -3.03
CA GLN A 48 1.45 -4.87 -3.06
C GLN A 48 1.58 -4.13 -1.71
N LEU A 49 0.46 -3.69 -1.13
CA LEU A 49 0.44 -3.05 0.19
C LEU A 49 0.94 -3.99 1.30
N LEU A 50 0.51 -5.25 1.28
CA LEU A 50 0.94 -6.26 2.25
C LEU A 50 2.44 -6.55 2.13
N VAL A 51 2.98 -6.62 0.91
CA VAL A 51 4.43 -6.79 0.68
C VAL A 51 5.22 -5.64 1.28
N LEU A 52 4.79 -4.39 1.07
CA LEU A 52 5.47 -3.22 1.64
C LEU A 52 5.38 -3.20 3.17
N HIS A 53 4.23 -3.57 3.73
CA HIS A 53 4.04 -3.67 5.17
C HIS A 53 4.92 -4.76 5.79
N GLN A 54 5.00 -5.93 5.16
CA GLN A 54 5.91 -7.02 5.56
C GLN A 54 7.39 -6.62 5.46
N GLY A 55 7.72 -5.69 4.55
CA GLY A 55 9.03 -5.04 4.48
C GLY A 55 9.32 -4.05 5.61
N GLY A 56 8.39 -3.87 6.56
CA GLY A 56 8.53 -3.00 7.72
C GLY A 56 8.04 -1.56 7.49
N ALA A 57 7.33 -1.27 6.41
CA ALA A 57 6.80 0.07 6.15
C ALA A 57 5.55 0.39 6.98
N GLU A 58 5.48 1.62 7.48
CA GLU A 58 4.23 2.24 7.95
C GLU A 58 3.52 2.85 6.73
N ILE A 59 2.34 2.34 6.37
CA ILE A 59 1.66 2.74 5.14
C ILE A 59 0.48 3.64 5.46
N TRP A 60 0.47 4.80 4.80
CA TRP A 60 -0.60 5.78 4.82
C TRP A 60 -1.30 5.80 3.46
N LEU A 61 -2.61 5.59 3.48
CA LEU A 61 -3.45 5.58 2.29
C LEU A 61 -4.26 6.87 2.23
N ALA A 62 -4.00 7.68 1.21
CA ALA A 62 -4.79 8.87 0.91
C ALA A 62 -5.82 8.55 -0.18
N ASN A 63 -6.96 9.24 -0.15
CA ASN A 63 -8.01 9.15 -1.17
C ASN A 63 -8.46 7.71 -1.48
N VAL A 64 -8.64 6.90 -0.43
CA VAL A 64 -9.07 5.50 -0.57
C VAL A 64 -10.44 5.43 -1.25
N THR A 65 -10.49 4.72 -2.39
CA THR A 65 -11.75 4.52 -3.11
C THR A 65 -12.73 3.68 -2.27
N PRO A 66 -14.06 3.88 -2.39
CA PRO A 66 -15.04 3.11 -1.62
C PRO A 66 -14.91 1.59 -1.83
N LEU A 67 -14.52 1.17 -3.04
CA LEU A 67 -14.27 -0.24 -3.36
C LEU A 67 -13.07 -0.79 -2.58
N LEU A 68 -11.92 -0.09 -2.63
CA LEU A 68 -10.73 -0.50 -1.90
C LEU A 68 -10.99 -0.50 -0.39
N GLY A 69 -11.63 0.54 0.15
CA GLY A 69 -11.98 0.63 1.56
C GLY A 69 -12.90 -0.53 2.01
N ARG A 70 -13.89 -0.90 1.20
CA ARG A 70 -14.76 -2.05 1.47
C ARG A 70 -13.97 -3.36 1.46
N CYS A 71 -13.10 -3.57 0.48
CA CYS A 71 -12.27 -4.76 0.42
C CYS A 71 -11.31 -4.87 1.62
N LEU A 72 -10.67 -3.77 2.01
CA LEU A 72 -9.84 -3.73 3.22
C LEU A 72 -10.64 -4.05 4.48
N GLY A 73 -11.89 -3.57 4.57
CA GLY A 73 -12.80 -3.90 5.67
C GLY A 73 -13.20 -5.37 5.69
N LEU A 74 -13.62 -5.93 4.55
CA LEU A 74 -14.03 -7.34 4.42
C LEU A 74 -12.88 -8.31 4.74
N LEU A 75 -11.67 -7.97 4.31
CA LEU A 75 -10.47 -8.77 4.57
C LEU A 75 -9.89 -8.52 5.98
N ARG A 76 -10.48 -7.60 6.76
CA ARG A 76 -9.94 -7.14 8.05
C ARG A 76 -8.46 -6.78 7.93
N LEU A 77 -8.13 -5.96 6.94
CA LEU A 77 -6.77 -5.44 6.72
C LEU A 77 -6.68 -3.93 7.01
N GLY A 78 -7.81 -3.27 7.25
CA GLY A 78 -7.85 -1.82 7.51
C GLY A 78 -6.97 -1.40 8.69
N GLN A 79 -6.81 -2.25 9.71
CA GLN A 79 -5.96 -1.95 10.87
C GLN A 79 -4.44 -2.03 10.58
N LEU A 80 -4.03 -2.57 9.43
CA LEU A 80 -2.62 -2.60 9.03
C LEU A 80 -2.17 -1.30 8.36
N PHE A 81 -3.11 -0.44 8.00
CA PHE A 81 -2.87 0.76 7.22
C PHE A 81 -3.47 1.99 7.91
N HIS A 82 -2.79 3.13 7.81
CA HIS A 82 -3.32 4.40 8.29
C HIS A 82 -4.11 5.06 7.16
N LEU A 83 -5.31 5.54 7.47
CA LEU A 83 -6.09 6.36 6.54
C LEU A 83 -5.72 7.83 6.76
N ALA A 84 -5.31 8.51 5.69
CA ALA A 84 -4.91 9.92 5.67
C ALA A 84 -6.02 10.81 5.11
#